data_AF-A0A6A6YL05-F1
#
_entry.id   AF-A0A6A6YL05-F1
#
_cell.length_a   1.000
_cell.length_b   1.000
_cell.length_c   1.000
_cell.angle_alpha   90.00
_cell.angle_beta   90.00
_cell.angle_gamma   90.00
#
_symmetry.space_group_name_H-M   'P 1'
#
loop_
_entity.id
_entity.type
_entity.pdbx_description
1 polymer ?
#
loop_
_entity_poly.entity_id
_entity_poly.type
_entity_poly.pdbx_seq_one_letter_code
_entity_poly.pdbx_strand_id
1 'polypeptide(L)'
;MAKGDSSSSNAAAQSSSGAASSGGAGSGSGSSGYTYTSSGENSQGNHYCARDYGSSASNQNSYHYSNTDGSYYYSNPNGSTYYNDGNGGSSYSRNG
;
A
#
# COMPACT_ATOMS: atom_id res chain seq x y z
N MET A 1 -25.68 -21.00 3.85
CA MET A 1 -24.56 -21.93 4.11
C MET A 1 -23.59 -21.26 5.06
N ALA A 2 -23.34 -21.87 6.22
CA ALA A 2 -22.26 -21.51 7.13
C ALA A 2 -20.92 -22.08 6.61
N LYS A 3 -19.84 -21.31 6.77
CA LYS A 3 -18.44 -21.75 6.81
C LYS A 3 -17.83 -20.89 7.94
N GLY A 4 -17.34 -21.38 9.07
CA GLY A 4 -17.03 -22.75 9.46
C GLY A 4 -15.56 -23.06 9.25
N ASP A 5 -14.66 -22.28 9.85
CA ASP A 5 -13.24 -22.62 9.98
C ASP A 5 -12.72 -22.16 11.36
N SER A 6 -12.78 -23.11 12.28
CA SER A 6 -12.07 -23.09 13.56
C SER A 6 -10.69 -23.75 13.40
N SER A 7 -9.78 -23.41 14.32
CA SER A 7 -8.50 -24.09 14.62
C SER A 7 -7.32 -23.57 13.78
N SER A 8 -6.14 -23.26 14.31
CA SER A 8 -5.56 -23.44 15.65
C SER A 8 -4.27 -22.63 15.66
N SER A 9 -4.03 -21.90 16.75
CA SER A 9 -2.74 -21.28 17.07
C SER A 9 -1.67 -22.35 17.30
N ASN A 10 -0.67 -22.48 16.41
CA ASN A 10 0.69 -22.85 16.82
C ASN A 10 1.73 -22.55 15.73
N ALA A 11 2.86 -22.01 16.19
CA ALA A 11 4.21 -22.12 15.67
C ALA A 11 4.68 -21.26 14.48
N ALA A 12 5.71 -20.48 14.83
CA ALA A 12 6.91 -20.16 14.06
C ALA A 12 6.84 -19.04 13.00
N ALA A 13 7.68 -18.04 13.26
CA ALA A 13 8.01 -16.91 12.41
C ALA A 13 8.33 -17.31 10.95
N GLN A 14 7.68 -16.65 9.99
CA GLN A 14 8.14 -16.39 8.62
C GLN A 14 7.13 -15.43 7.99
N SER A 15 7.43 -14.14 7.84
CA SER A 15 8.18 -13.59 6.70
C SER A 15 7.77 -14.23 5.37
N SER A 16 6.61 -13.85 4.84
CA SER A 16 6.37 -13.74 3.40
C SER A 16 5.05 -13.00 3.19
N SER A 17 5.16 -11.71 2.88
CA SER A 17 4.06 -10.89 2.39
C SER A 17 3.56 -11.46 1.06
N GLY A 18 2.52 -12.29 1.15
CA GLY A 18 1.88 -12.93 0.02
C GLY A 18 0.45 -13.28 0.42
N ALA A 19 -0.37 -12.25 0.62
CA ALA A 19 -1.80 -12.42 0.76
C ALA A 19 -2.46 -11.18 0.14
N ALA A 20 -3.00 -11.38 -1.07
CA ALA A 20 -4.02 -10.50 -1.63
C ALA A 20 -5.14 -10.39 -0.59
N SER A 21 -5.28 -9.20 0.00
CA SER A 21 -6.33 -8.90 0.97
C SER A 21 -7.29 -7.93 0.32
N SER A 22 -8.11 -8.45 -0.59
CA SER A 22 -9.29 -7.75 -1.06
C SER A 22 -10.32 -7.73 0.08
N GLY A 23 -10.70 -6.52 0.51
CA GLY A 23 -11.95 -6.30 1.23
C GLY A 23 -11.78 -5.94 2.69
N GLY A 24 -11.78 -4.63 2.95
CA GLY A 24 -11.99 -4.09 4.28
C GLY A 24 -11.62 -2.63 4.32
N ALA A 25 -12.61 -1.76 4.10
CA ALA A 25 -12.59 -0.41 4.64
C ALA A 25 -12.53 -0.53 6.17
N GLY A 26 -11.33 -0.83 6.68
CA GLY A 26 -11.04 -1.05 8.08
C GLY A 26 -10.44 0.23 8.61
N SER A 27 -11.30 1.04 9.22
CA SER A 27 -10.97 2.23 10.01
C SER A 27 -9.79 1.95 10.96
N GLY A 28 -8.58 2.25 10.51
CA GLY A 28 -7.36 2.18 11.31
C GLY A 28 -7.13 3.52 11.98
N SER A 29 -7.78 3.74 13.12
CA SER A 29 -7.47 4.83 14.04
C SER A 29 -6.00 4.73 14.46
N GLY A 30 -5.14 5.58 13.91
CA GLY A 30 -3.75 5.63 14.32
C GLY A 30 -3.00 6.75 13.63
N SER A 31 -2.89 7.90 14.32
CA SER A 31 -1.86 8.95 14.32
C SER A 31 -0.84 9.03 13.16
N SER A 32 -1.27 8.72 11.95
CA SER A 32 -0.51 8.87 10.73
C SER A 32 -0.98 10.20 10.18
N GLY A 33 -0.09 11.16 9.95
CA GLY A 33 -0.43 12.51 9.51
C GLY A 33 -1.05 12.60 8.11
N TYR A 34 -1.87 11.63 7.72
CA TYR A 34 -2.60 11.52 6.47
C TYR A 34 -3.90 10.72 6.64
N THR A 35 -4.83 10.96 5.73
CA THR A 35 -6.08 10.21 5.59
C THR A 35 -6.02 9.36 4.33
N TYR A 36 -6.51 8.12 4.38
CA TYR A 36 -6.69 7.33 3.16
C TYR A 36 -7.90 7.86 2.39
N THR A 37 -7.69 8.34 1.17
CA THR A 37 -8.77 8.92 0.35
C THR A 37 -9.37 7.92 -0.62
N SER A 38 -8.59 6.94 -1.06
CA SER A 38 -9.04 5.90 -1.98
C SER A 38 -8.08 4.72 -1.93
N SER A 39 -8.59 3.50 -2.07
CA SER A 39 -7.78 2.32 -2.26
C SER A 39 -8.51 1.30 -3.13
N GLY A 40 -7.78 0.43 -3.81
CA GLY A 40 -8.38 -0.64 -4.60
C GLY A 40 -7.35 -1.62 -5.13
N GLU A 41 -7.87 -2.75 -5.60
CA GLU A 41 -7.12 -3.76 -6.35
C GLU A 41 -7.80 -3.95 -7.71
N ASN A 42 -7.01 -4.05 -8.77
CA ASN A 42 -7.53 -4.40 -10.09
C ASN A 42 -7.57 -5.93 -10.28
N SER A 43 -8.21 -6.41 -11.35
CA SER A 43 -8.32 -7.85 -11.64
C SER A 43 -6.99 -8.56 -11.87
N GLN A 44 -5.89 -7.82 -12.04
CA GLN A 44 -4.54 -8.36 -12.18
C GLN A 44 -3.81 -8.48 -10.82
N GLY A 45 -4.46 -8.06 -9.74
CA GLY A 45 -3.91 -8.03 -8.38
C GLY A 45 -3.04 -6.81 -8.08
N ASN A 46 -2.99 -5.80 -8.95
CA ASN A 46 -2.26 -4.58 -8.66
C ASN A 46 -3.06 -3.73 -7.68
N HIS A 47 -2.37 -3.19 -6.69
CA HIS A 47 -2.97 -2.45 -5.59
C HIS A 47 -2.60 -0.97 -5.65
N TYR A 48 -3.58 -0.11 -5.40
CA TYR A 48 -3.44 1.34 -5.31
C TYR A 48 -3.97 1.84 -3.97
N CYS A 49 -3.25 2.77 -3.36
CA CYS A 49 -3.67 3.49 -2.15
C CYS A 49 -3.33 4.98 -2.28
N ALA A 50 -4.36 5.82 -2.39
CA ALA A 50 -4.27 7.27 -2.29
C ALA A 50 -4.30 7.72 -0.82
N ARG A 51 -3.49 8.74 -0.52
CA ARG A 51 -3.32 9.32 0.80
C ARG A 51 -3.34 10.84 0.69
N ASP A 52 -4.08 11.48 1.58
CA ASP A 52 -4.12 12.92 1.72
C ASP A 52 -3.42 13.34 3.02
N TYR A 53 -2.29 14.03 2.87
CA TYR A 53 -1.50 14.59 3.98
C TYR A 53 -1.96 16.02 4.36
N GLY A 54 -3.04 16.51 3.73
CA GLY A 54 -3.61 17.83 3.92
C GLY A 54 -3.04 18.88 2.96
N SER A 55 -3.62 20.07 3.01
CA SER A 55 -3.25 21.20 2.14
C SER A 55 -1.81 21.72 2.33
N SER A 56 -1.15 21.37 3.44
CA SER A 56 0.23 21.76 3.74
C SER A 56 1.27 20.87 3.06
N ALA A 57 0.87 19.74 2.48
CA ALA A 57 1.77 18.89 1.72
C ALA A 57 2.11 19.51 0.37
N SER A 58 3.38 19.43 -0.02
CA SER A 58 3.84 19.83 -1.36
C SER A 58 3.15 19.03 -2.47
N ASN A 59 2.73 17.81 -2.15
CA ASN A 59 1.99 16.92 -3.04
C ASN A 59 0.74 16.37 -2.36
N GLN A 60 -0.40 16.96 -2.71
CA GLN A 60 -1.72 16.56 -2.24
C GLN A 60 -2.19 15.23 -2.82
N ASN A 61 -1.57 14.77 -3.91
CA ASN A 61 -1.87 13.50 -4.57
C ASN A 61 -0.81 12.46 -4.23
N SER A 62 -0.60 12.24 -2.94
CA SER A 62 0.29 11.20 -2.45
C SER A 62 -0.36 9.83 -2.63
N TYR A 63 0.39 8.85 -3.12
CA TYR A 63 -0.15 7.51 -3.32
C TYR A 63 0.94 6.44 -3.34
N HIS A 64 0.51 5.20 -3.14
CA HIS A 64 1.29 4.00 -3.32
C HIS A 64 0.62 3.13 -4.38
N TYR A 65 1.40 2.67 -5.36
CA TYR A 65 0.95 1.71 -6.36
C TYR A 65 1.91 0.53 -6.37
N SER A 66 1.38 -0.67 -6.24
CA SER A 66 2.16 -1.91 -6.20
C SER A 66 1.61 -2.90 -7.21
N ASN A 67 2.51 -3.48 -8.00
CA ASN A 67 2.20 -4.47 -9.01
C ASN A 67 2.47 -5.88 -8.49
N THR A 68 1.83 -6.86 -9.10
CA THR A 68 2.04 -8.28 -8.76
C THR A 68 3.40 -8.81 -9.16
N ASP A 69 4.11 -8.13 -10.08
CA ASP A 69 5.49 -8.44 -10.46
C ASP A 69 6.52 -7.96 -9.41
N GLY A 70 6.06 -7.38 -8.30
CA GLY A 70 6.91 -6.88 -7.21
C GLY A 70 7.42 -5.46 -7.44
N SER A 71 7.20 -4.88 -8.62
CA SER A 71 7.48 -3.46 -8.85
C SER A 71 6.49 -2.58 -8.09
N TYR A 72 6.94 -1.42 -7.63
CA TYR A 72 6.08 -0.49 -6.91
C TYR A 72 6.53 0.96 -7.08
N TYR A 73 5.59 1.86 -6.80
CA TYR A 73 5.76 3.29 -6.95
C TYR A 73 5.15 4.03 -5.76
N TYR A 74 5.90 5.02 -5.27
CA TYR A 74 5.47 5.97 -4.26
C TYR A 74 5.48 7.38 -4.83
N SER A 75 4.35 8.07 -4.67
CA SER A 75 4.22 9.52 -4.76
C SER A 75 4.15 10.06 -3.33
N ASN A 76 5.20 10.74 -2.89
CA ASN A 76 5.33 11.17 -1.50
C ASN A 76 4.82 12.60 -1.30
N PRO A 77 4.38 12.96 -0.07
CA PRO A 77 3.82 14.29 0.23
C PRO A 77 4.82 15.43 0.10
N ASN A 78 6.12 15.12 0.19
CA ASN A 78 7.21 16.06 -0.01
C ASN A 78 7.55 16.29 -1.50
N GLY A 79 6.72 15.83 -2.43
CA GLY A 79 6.94 15.95 -3.87
C GLY A 79 7.89 14.91 -4.46
N SER A 80 8.65 14.19 -3.63
CA SER A 80 9.53 13.14 -4.13
C SER A 80 8.75 11.92 -4.60
N THR A 81 9.35 11.18 -5.52
CA THR A 81 8.83 9.91 -6.01
C THR A 81 9.87 8.83 -5.85
N TYR A 82 9.42 7.61 -5.63
CA TYR A 82 10.28 6.44 -5.56
C TYR A 82 9.68 5.34 -6.40
N TYR A 83 10.49 4.74 -7.25
CA TYR A 83 10.11 3.63 -8.11
C TYR A 83 11.05 2.45 -7.85
N ASN A 84 10.49 1.26 -7.72
CA ASN A 84 11.23 0.01 -7.70
C ASN A 84 10.72 -0.86 -8.85
N ASP A 85 11.65 -1.49 -9.56
CA ASP A 85 11.35 -2.27 -10.76
C ASP A 85 11.03 -3.75 -10.48
N GLY A 86 11.01 -4.18 -9.21
CA GLY A 86 10.82 -5.57 -8.81
C GLY A 86 12.03 -6.47 -9.06
N ASN A 87 13.08 -5.98 -9.71
CA ASN A 87 14.25 -6.75 -10.17
C ASN A 87 15.54 -6.34 -9.44
N GLY A 88 15.42 -5.56 -8.36
CA GLY A 88 16.55 -5.07 -7.57
C GLY A 88 17.01 -3.66 -7.95
N GLY A 89 16.42 -3.06 -8.97
CA GLY A 89 16.61 -1.66 -9.34
C GLY A 89 15.63 -0.74 -8.62
N SER A 90 16.10 0.45 -8.25
CA SER A 90 15.21 1.52 -7.80
C SER A 90 15.71 2.89 -8.21
N SER A 91 14.75 3.79 -8.39
CA SER A 91 14.95 5.18 -8.78
C SER A 91 14.24 6.09 -7.79
N TYR A 92 14.99 7.01 -7.20
CA TYR A 92 14.45 8.07 -6.38
C TYR A 92 14.53 9.39 -7.14
N SER A 93 13.41 10.10 -7.24
CA SER A 93 13.37 11.44 -7.81
C SER A 93 12.87 12.43 -6.78
N ARG A 94 13.63 13.50 -6.56
CA ARG A 94 13.24 14.59 -5.65
C ARG A 94 12.71 15.74 -6.50
N ASN A 95 11.40 15.83 -6.67
CA ASN A 95 10.80 17.07 -7.17
C ASN A 95 10.65 18.02 -5.98
N GLY A 96 11.23 19.21 -6.10
CA GLY A 96 11.20 20.29 -5.11
C GLY A 96 10.17 21.33 -5.44
#